data_AF-A0A645BJ66-F1
#
_entry.id   AF-A0A645BJ66-F1
#
_cell.length_a   1.000
_cell.length_b   1.000
_cell.length_c   1.000
_cell.angle_alpha   90.00
_cell.angle_beta   90.00
_cell.angle_gamma   90.00
#
_symmetry.space_group_name_H-M   'P 1'
#
loop_
_entity.id
_entity.type
_entity.pdbx_description
1 polymer ?
#
loop_
_entity_poly.entity_id
_entity_poly.type
_entity_poly.pdbx_seq_one_letter_code
_entity_poly.pdbx_strand_id
1 'polypeptide(L)'
;MNFAFYAMLIIVVTISSLGIAGIPGTATMSVSVVISGMGMGAYFPMIGAILAIDPILDMGRTMLNVNGAMTAAVAVDKSLKSNEKKDTKIA
;
A
#
# COMPACT_ATOMS: atom_id res chain seq x y z
N MET A 1 -15.53 1.24 16.70
CA MET A 1 -15.23 1.29 15.26
C MET A 1 -16.37 0.60 14.52
N ASN A 2 -17.00 1.28 13.56
CA ASN A 2 -18.11 0.73 12.77
C ASN A 2 -17.67 0.45 11.33
N PHE A 3 -18.56 -0.10 10.50
CA PHE A 3 -18.25 -0.41 9.11
C PHE A 3 -17.79 0.82 8.31
N ALA A 4 -18.45 1.97 8.51
CA ALA A 4 -18.08 3.22 7.85
C ALA A 4 -16.64 3.67 8.17
N PHE A 5 -16.20 3.48 9.42
CA PHE A 5 -14.82 3.76 9.82
C PHE A 5 -13.81 2.90 9.04
N TYR A 6 -14.04 1.58 8.94
CA TYR A 6 -13.14 0.70 8.21
C TYR A 6 -13.14 0.96 6.71
N ALA A 7 -14.30 1.29 6.12
CA ALA A 7 -14.39 1.67 4.71
C ALA A 7 -13.58 2.95 4.42
N MET A 8 -13.75 3.99 5.25
CA MET A 8 -12.97 5.23 5.16
C MET A 8 -11.48 4.96 5.32
N LEU A 9 -11.10 4.13 6.31
CA LEU A 9 -9.71 3.78 6.58
C LEU A 9 -9.05 3.11 5.38
N ILE A 10 -9.72 2.15 4.74
CA ILE A 10 -9.20 1.48 3.54
C ILE A 10 -8.97 2.50 2.43
N ILE A 11 -9.94 3.38 2.16
CA ILE A 11 -9.82 4.41 1.12
C ILE A 11 -8.61 5.31 1.40
N VAL A 12 -8.49 5.84 2.62
CA VAL A 12 -7.39 6.73 3.02
C VAL A 12 -6.04 6.03 2.90
N VAL A 13 -5.92 4.79 3.39
CA VAL A 13 -4.66 4.02 3.34
C VAL A 13 -4.28 3.69 1.90
N THR A 14 -5.22 3.30 1.04
CA THR A 14 -4.93 2.99 -0.37
C THR A 14 -4.43 4.23 -1.11
N ILE A 15 -5.09 5.37 -0.96
CA ILE A 15 -4.65 6.63 -1.61
C ILE A 15 -3.31 7.07 -1.04
N SER A 16 -3.13 7.02 0.28
CA SER A 16 -1.89 7.38 0.95
C SER A 16 -0.70 6.53 0.48
N SER A 17 -0.91 5.23 0.25
CA SER A 17 0.15 4.33 -0.20
C SER A 17 0.73 4.71 -1.56
N LEU A 18 -0.09 5.28 -2.45
CA LEU A 18 0.38 5.76 -3.75
C LEU A 18 1.27 7.00 -3.60
N GLY A 19 0.92 7.91 -2.69
CA GLY A 19 1.64 9.17 -2.49
C GLY A 19 2.99 9.05 -1.77
N ILE A 20 3.27 7.90 -1.13
CA ILE A 20 4.47 7.70 -0.29
C ILE A 20 5.52 6.85 -1.02
N ALA A 21 5.18 6.28 -2.18
CA ALA A 21 6.10 5.52 -2.99
C ALA A 21 7.36 6.33 -3.34
N GLY A 22 8.54 5.88 -2.90
CA GLY A 22 9.84 6.47 -3.26
C GLY A 22 10.40 7.53 -2.31
N ILE A 23 9.74 7.82 -1.17
CA ILE A 23 10.24 8.80 -0.17
C ILE A 23 11.04 8.07 0.93
N PRO A 24 12.22 8.57 1.36
CA PRO A 24 12.95 8.00 2.50
C PRO A 24 12.19 8.23 3.82
N GLY A 25 12.19 7.23 4.72
CA GLY A 25 11.46 7.32 6.00
C GLY A 25 9.95 7.16 5.87
N THR A 26 9.52 6.16 5.08
CA THR A 26 8.12 5.93 4.69
C THR A 26 7.15 5.76 5.86
N ALA A 27 7.59 5.25 7.00
CA ALA A 27 6.72 4.93 8.13
C ALA A 27 6.13 6.16 8.83
N THR A 28 6.97 7.12 9.21
CA THR A 28 6.54 8.37 9.86
C THR A 28 5.62 9.16 8.95
N MET A 29 5.93 9.21 7.65
CA MET A 29 5.08 9.88 6.66
C MET A 29 3.75 9.16 6.47
N SER A 30 3.75 7.82 6.38
CA SER A 30 2.52 7.01 6.24
C SER A 30 1.57 7.21 7.40
N VAL A 31 2.08 7.12 8.62
CA VAL A 31 1.25 7.29 9.81
C VAL A 31 0.72 8.73 9.88
N SER A 32 1.53 9.72 9.51
CA SER A 32 1.11 11.13 9.51
C SER A 32 -0.05 11.40 8.55
N VAL A 33 0.04 10.89 7.33
CA VAL A 33 -0.98 11.07 6.29
C VAL A 33 -2.26 10.33 6.66
N VAL A 34 -2.16 9.09 7.14
CA VAL A 34 -3.33 8.29 7.51
C VAL A 34 -4.06 8.90 8.71
N ILE A 35 -3.34 9.30 9.77
CA ILE A 35 -3.96 9.91 10.96
C ILE A 35 -4.62 11.24 10.61
N SER A 36 -3.97 12.06 9.78
CA SER A 36 -4.55 13.33 9.32
C SER A 36 -5.77 13.10 8.42
N GLY A 37 -5.69 12.15 7.49
CA GLY A 37 -6.79 11.77 6.59
C GLY A 37 -7.99 11.16 7.29
N MET A 38 -7.79 10.55 8.47
CA MET A 38 -8.85 10.05 9.34
C MET A 38 -9.38 11.12 10.32
N GLY A 39 -8.84 12.34 10.31
CA GLY A 39 -9.21 13.40 11.28
C GLY A 39 -8.76 13.11 12.70
N MET A 40 -7.80 12.20 12.89
CA MET A 40 -7.36 11.68 14.18
C MET A 40 -6.08 12.36 14.71
N GLY A 41 -5.85 13.63 14.35
CA GLY A 41 -4.62 14.35 14.67
C GLY A 41 -4.25 14.38 16.16
N ALA A 42 -5.22 14.28 17.07
CA ALA A 42 -4.99 14.21 18.50
C ALA A 42 -4.16 12.98 18.94
N TYR A 43 -4.10 11.92 18.13
CA TYR A 43 -3.41 10.67 18.43
C TYR A 43 -1.95 10.64 17.96
N PHE A 44 -1.45 11.70 17.30
CA PHE A 44 -0.05 11.80 16.86
C PHE A 44 1.00 11.51 17.96
N PRO A 45 0.85 12.03 19.20
CA PRO A 45 1.82 11.77 20.26
C PRO A 45 1.96 10.29 20.63
N MET A 46 0.95 9.46 20.35
CA MET A 46 0.96 8.03 20.69
C MET A 46 1.73 7.17 19.67
N ILE A 47 2.14 7.73 18.53
CA ILE A 47 2.83 7.00 17.46
C ILE A 47 4.23 6.53 17.88
N GLY A 48 4.87 7.18 18.87
CA GLY A 48 6.27 6.93 19.24
C GLY A 48 6.60 5.47 19.55
N ALA A 49 5.68 4.75 20.21
CA ALA A 49 5.86 3.32 20.49
C ALA A 49 5.84 2.45 19.22
N ILE A 50 5.04 2.82 18.22
CA ILE A 50 4.95 2.12 16.93
C ILE A 50 6.20 2.39 16.11
N LEU A 51 6.73 3.62 16.13
CA LEU A 51 7.97 3.96 15.44
C LEU A 51 9.18 3.22 16.01
N ALA A 52 9.19 2.93 17.32
CA ALA A 52 10.26 2.16 17.93
C ALA A 52 10.37 0.73 17.37
N ILE A 53 9.24 0.12 16.96
CA ILE A 53 9.21 -1.21 16.34
C ILE A 53 9.16 -1.17 14.80
N ASP A 54 9.16 0.02 14.21
CA ASP A 54 9.03 0.18 12.76
C ASP A 54 10.07 -0.62 11.95
N PRO A 55 11.35 -0.77 12.35
CA PRO A 55 12.30 -1.59 11.59
C PRO A 55 11.83 -3.03 11.34
N ILE A 56 11.09 -3.62 12.30
CA ILE A 56 10.54 -4.97 12.14
C ILE A 56 9.34 -4.95 11.18
N LEU A 57 8.48 -3.94 11.31
CA LEU A 57 7.30 -3.77 10.45
C LEU A 57 7.67 -3.43 9.01
N ASP A 58 8.71 -2.62 8.81
CA ASP A 58 9.18 -2.17 7.50
C ASP A 58 9.80 -3.32 6.69
N MET A 59 10.46 -4.28 7.35
CA MET A 59 10.88 -5.52 6.69
C MET A 59 9.70 -6.32 6.14
N GLY A 60 8.64 -6.49 6.93
CA GLY A 60 7.42 -7.17 6.49
C GLY A 60 6.72 -6.42 5.34
N ARG A 61 6.61 -5.09 5.47
CA ARG A 61 6.04 -4.20 4.44
C ARG A 61 6.80 -4.30 3.12
N THR A 62 8.13 -4.24 3.17
CA THR A 62 9.00 -4.34 1.99
C THR A 62 8.89 -5.70 1.32
N MET A 63 8.92 -6.79 2.10
CA MET A 63 8.77 -8.15 1.57
C MET A 63 7.45 -8.31 0.80
N LEU A 64 6.34 -7.86 1.38
CA LEU A 64 5.02 -7.98 0.75
C LEU A 64 4.91 -7.12 -0.52
N ASN A 65 5.46 -5.91 -0.51
CA ASN A 65 5.46 -5.03 -1.67
C ASN A 65 6.26 -5.63 -2.84
N VAL A 66 7.45 -6.19 -2.57
CA VAL A 66 8.27 -6.87 -3.59
C VAL A 66 7.54 -8.11 -4.13
N ASN A 67 6.95 -8.93 -3.24
CA ASN A 67 6.19 -10.12 -3.66
C ASN A 67 4.95 -9.77 -4.50
N GLY A 68 4.24 -8.71 -4.14
CA GLY A 68 3.10 -8.18 -4.90
C GLY A 68 3.51 -7.71 -6.30
N ALA A 69 4.63 -6.99 -6.41
CA ALA A 69 5.16 -6.55 -7.70
C ALA A 69 5.54 -7.73 -8.62
N MET A 70 6.19 -8.76 -8.08
CA MET A 70 6.52 -9.98 -8.84
C MET A 70 5.26 -10.72 -9.31
N THR A 71 4.27 -10.86 -8.42
CA THR A 71 2.99 -11.51 -8.74
C THR A 71 2.24 -10.75 -9.84
N ALA A 72 2.19 -9.41 -9.75
CA ALA A 72 1.59 -8.56 -10.77
C ALA A 72 2.32 -8.69 -12.11
N ALA A 73 3.65 -8.73 -12.12
CA ALA A 73 4.44 -8.90 -13.34
C ALA A 73 4.13 -10.23 -14.05
N VAL A 74 4.06 -11.34 -13.32
CA VAL A 74 3.69 -12.65 -13.88
C VAL A 74 2.24 -12.67 -14.38
N ALA A 75 1.31 -12.07 -13.64
CA ALA A 75 -0.09 -11.98 -14.05
C ALA A 75 -0.26 -11.17 -15.34
N VAL A 76 0.46 -10.05 -15.47
CA VAL A 76 0.46 -9.21 -16.67
C VAL A 76 1.10 -9.95 -17.85
N ASP A 77 2.25 -10.60 -17.68
CA ASP A 77 2.90 -11.39 -18.74
C ASP A 77 1.96 -12.48 -19.30
N LYS A 78 1.27 -13.20 -18.41
CA LYS A 78 0.29 -14.23 -18.83
C LYS A 78 -0.91 -13.63 -19.56
N SER A 79 -1.40 -12.47 -19.10
CA SER A 79 -2.52 -11.76 -19.74
C SER A 79 -2.16 -11.30 -21.15
N LEU A 80 -0.98 -10.68 -21.32
CA LEU A 80 -0.49 -10.20 -22.61
C LEU A 80 -0.31 -11.34 -23.62
N LYS A 81 0.35 -12.44 -23.24
CA LYS A 81 0.52 -13.63 -24.10
C LYS A 81 -0.81 -14.26 -24.51
N SER A 82 -1.84 -14.18 -23.66
CA SER A 82 -3.18 -14.66 -24.00
C SER A 82 -3.86 -13.77 -25.03
N ASN A 83 -3.63 -12.46 -25.00
CA ASN A 83 -4.19 -11.51 -25.95
C ASN A 83 -3.51 -11.64 -27.33
N GLU A 84 -2.18 -11.77 -27.39
CA GLU A 84 -1.44 -12.01 -28.64
C GLU A 84 -1.91 -13.27 -29.38
N LYS A 85 -2.18 -14.36 -28.65
CA LYS A 85 -2.72 -15.61 -29.21
C LYS A 85 -4.15 -15.47 -29.72
N LYS A 86 -4.93 -14.53 -29.18
CA LYS A 86 -6.28 -14.21 -29.69
C LYS A 86 -6.18 -13.41 -30.98
N ASP A 87 -5.33 -12.39 -31.01
CA ASP A 87 -5.19 -11.50 -32.16
C ASP A 87 -4.64 -12.25 -33.40
N THR A 88 -3.72 -13.20 -33.20
CA THR A 88 -3.20 -14.06 -34.28
C THR A 88 -4.23 -15.06 -34.82
N LYS A 89 -5.33 -15.34 -34.10
CA LYS A 89 -6.40 -16.24 -34.55
C LYS A 89 -7.52 -15.53 -35.31
N ILE A 90 -7.55 -14.19 -35.25
CA ILE A 90 -8.60 -13.35 -35.86
C ILE A 90 -8.10 -12.70 -37.16
N ALA A 91 -6.77 -12.62 -37.36
CA ALA A 91 -6.12 -12.27 -38.62
C ALA A 91 -5.97 -13.48 -39.55
#